data_AF-N1U3D1-F1
#
_entry.id   AF-N1U3D1-F1
#
_cell.length_a   1.000
_cell.length_b   1.000
_cell.length_c   1.000
_cell.angle_alpha   90.00
_cell.angle_beta   90.00
_cell.angle_gamma   90.00
#
_symmetry.space_group_name_H-M   'P 1'
#
loop_
_entity.id
_entity.type
_entity.pdbx_description
1 polymer ?
#
loop_
_entity_poly.entity_id
_entity_poly.type
_entity_poly.pdbx_seq_one_letter_code
_entity_poly.pdbx_strand_id
1 'polypeptide(L)'
;MESGTKDHKTAWKIRSTGGTISDREEIPGFTGTKILVEELFFSTPIHRKFLKSIRSEDKKIRDRVTTQVLAREDVRFRLFQDGKEVYVLPSRENKKDRIIDLFGENFRDHLLYEGIGARLE
;
A
#
# COMPACT_ATOMS: atom_id res chain seq x y z
N MET A 1 0.79 -4.09 15.65
CA MET A 1 1.13 -2.74 15.15
C MET A 1 2.35 -2.24 15.90
N GLU A 2 3.29 -1.64 15.20
CA GLU A 2 4.46 -0.97 15.76
C GLU A 2 4.48 0.47 15.26
N SER A 3 4.73 1.44 16.13
CA SER A 3 4.80 2.85 15.73
C SER A 3 5.83 3.60 16.57
N GLY A 4 6.63 4.43 15.90
CA GLY A 4 7.59 5.30 16.55
C GLY A 4 7.70 6.65 15.84
N THR A 5 8.08 7.66 16.61
CA THR A 5 8.19 9.05 16.16
C THR A 5 9.65 9.47 16.16
N LYS A 6 9.97 10.54 15.42
CA LYS A 6 11.34 11.03 15.26
C LYS A 6 11.97 11.49 16.59
N ASP A 7 11.15 11.99 17.51
CA ASP A 7 11.61 12.68 18.72
C ASP A 7 11.82 11.74 19.92
N HIS A 8 11.44 10.47 19.79
CA HIS A 8 11.53 9.49 20.86
C HIS A 8 12.58 8.41 20.58
N LYS A 9 13.33 8.02 21.61
CA LYS A 9 14.33 6.94 21.55
C LYS A 9 13.71 5.54 21.54
N THR A 10 12.42 5.45 21.83
CA THR A 10 11.66 4.21 21.90
C THR A 10 10.44 4.28 21.00
N ALA A 11 9.97 3.11 20.58
CA ALA A 11 8.75 2.93 19.83
C ALA A 11 7.82 1.99 20.60
N TRP A 12 6.55 1.96 20.22
CA TRP A 12 5.56 1.10 20.86
C TRP A 12 5.14 -0.01 19.92
N LYS A 13 5.04 -1.22 20.46
CA LYS A 13 4.43 -2.38 19.84
C LYS A 13 3.15 -2.73 20.59
N ILE A 14 2.06 -2.86 19.85
CA ILE A 14 0.75 -3.23 20.36
C ILE A 14 0.26 -4.45 19.58
N ARG A 15 -0.18 -5.50 20.29
CA ARG A 15 -0.88 -6.64 19.71
C ARG A 15 -2.35 -6.57 20.07
N SER A 16 -3.20 -6.88 19.09
CA SER A 16 -4.64 -6.99 19.28
C SER A 16 -5.14 -8.27 18.63
N THR A 17 -6.00 -8.98 19.33
CA THR A 17 -6.61 -10.23 18.87
C THR A 17 -8.11 -10.12 19.08
N GLY A 18 -8.89 -10.27 18.00
CA GLY A 18 -10.36 -10.22 18.09
C GLY A 18 -10.93 -8.86 18.51
N GLY A 19 -10.16 -7.78 18.36
CA GLY A 19 -10.54 -6.43 18.77
C GLY A 19 -10.04 -6.03 20.17
N THR A 20 -9.51 -6.98 20.95
CA THR A 20 -8.97 -6.72 22.29
C THR A 20 -7.46 -6.57 22.23
N ILE A 21 -6.91 -5.50 22.82
CA ILE A 21 -5.47 -5.33 22.98
C ILE A 21 -4.98 -6.39 23.98
N SER A 22 -4.12 -7.28 23.51
CA SER A 22 -3.60 -8.40 24.30
C SER A 22 -2.22 -8.15 24.87
N ASP A 23 -1.44 -7.26 24.25
CA ASP A 23 -0.07 -6.98 24.66
C ASP A 23 0.37 -5.58 24.22
N ARG A 24 1.22 -4.95 25.04
CA ARG A 24 1.84 -3.65 24.78
C ARG A 24 3.28 -3.67 25.30
N GLU A 25 4.21 -3.46 24.39
CA GLU A 25 5.65 -3.55 24.63
C GLU A 25 6.34 -2.28 24.13
N GLU A 26 7.31 -1.79 24.90
CA GLU A 26 8.24 -0.75 24.45
C GLU A 26 9.41 -1.41 23.73
N ILE A 27 9.71 -0.97 22.51
CA ILE A 27 10.71 -1.56 21.62
C ILE A 27 11.73 -0.49 21.17
N PRO A 28 12.88 -0.87 20.59
CA PRO A 28 13.84 0.10 20.06
C PRO A 28 13.20 1.10 19.10
N GLY A 29 13.54 2.38 19.27
CA GLY A 29 12.95 3.48 18.49
C GLY A 29 13.25 3.37 17.00
N PHE A 30 12.23 3.68 16.20
CA PHE A 30 12.31 3.89 14.75
C PHE A 30 11.29 4.95 14.35
N THR A 31 11.44 5.56 13.17
CA THR A 31 10.45 6.52 12.66
C THR A 31 9.48 5.83 11.69
N GLY A 32 8.19 6.01 11.93
CA GLY A 32 7.12 5.50 11.08
C GLY A 32 6.30 4.40 11.74
N THR A 33 5.52 3.68 10.92
CA THR A 33 4.53 2.73 11.39
C THR A 33 4.60 1.44 10.60
N LYS A 34 4.50 0.30 11.30
CA LYS A 34 4.37 -1.03 10.72
C LYS A 34 3.09 -1.68 11.22
N ILE A 35 2.30 -2.23 10.31
CA ILE A 35 1.08 -2.97 10.64
C ILE A 35 1.23 -4.38 10.06
N LEU A 36 1.10 -5.38 10.93
CA LEU A 36 1.02 -6.78 10.58
C LEU A 36 -0.40 -7.25 10.90
N VAL A 37 -1.08 -7.82 9.92
CA VAL A 37 -2.42 -8.40 10.05
C VAL A 37 -2.31 -9.86 9.66
N GLU A 38 -2.67 -10.74 10.59
CA GLU A 38 -2.60 -12.19 10.43
C GLU A 38 -3.97 -12.80 10.72
N GLU A 39 -4.24 -13.96 10.14
CA GLU A 39 -5.50 -14.71 10.33
C GLU A 39 -6.77 -13.87 10.15
N LEU A 40 -6.84 -13.10 9.07
CA LEU A 40 -7.98 -12.24 8.78
C LEU A 40 -9.30 -13.05 8.79
N PHE A 41 -10.30 -12.54 9.52
CA PHE A 41 -11.60 -13.17 9.75
C PHE A 41 -11.60 -14.45 10.61
N PHE A 42 -10.56 -14.71 11.42
CA PHE A 42 -10.54 -15.88 12.32
C PHE A 42 -11.78 -15.95 13.24
N SER A 43 -12.25 -14.81 13.76
CA SER A 43 -13.41 -14.71 14.65
C SER A 43 -14.75 -14.60 13.92
N THR A 44 -14.75 -14.49 12.58
CA THR A 44 -15.96 -14.31 11.75
C THR A 44 -15.99 -15.32 10.59
N PRO A 45 -16.37 -16.59 10.86
CA PRO A 45 -16.27 -17.69 9.89
C PRO A 45 -17.07 -17.46 8.61
N ILE A 46 -18.21 -16.77 8.70
CA ILE A 46 -19.04 -16.43 7.55
C ILE A 46 -18.28 -15.52 6.57
N HIS A 47 -17.62 -14.47 7.07
CA HIS A 47 -16.79 -13.58 6.24
C HIS A 47 -15.63 -14.33 5.58
N ARG A 48 -15.00 -15.26 6.32
CA ARG A 48 -13.94 -16.11 5.78
C ARG A 48 -14.45 -16.98 4.61
N LYS A 49 -15.68 -17.50 4.67
CA LYS A 49 -16.29 -18.26 3.56
C LYS A 49 -16.58 -17.42 2.31
N PHE A 50 -16.70 -16.10 2.44
CA PHE A 50 -16.92 -15.19 1.32
C PHE A 50 -15.63 -14.78 0.59
N LEU A 51 -14.45 -15.07 1.16
CA LEU A 51 -13.19 -14.88 0.46
C LEU A 51 -13.20 -15.65 -0.85
N LYS A 52 -12.73 -15.00 -1.93
CA LYS A 52 -12.53 -15.66 -3.22
C LYS A 52 -11.22 -16.45 -3.20
N SER A 53 -10.82 -16.99 -4.35
CA SER A 53 -9.51 -17.62 -4.49
C SER A 53 -8.39 -16.63 -4.17
N ILE A 54 -7.25 -17.13 -3.68
CA ILE A 54 -6.04 -16.33 -3.38
C ILE A 54 -5.71 -15.40 -4.55
N ARG A 55 -5.65 -15.94 -5.77
CA ARG A 55 -5.41 -15.16 -7.00
C ARG A 55 -6.41 -14.01 -7.21
N SER A 56 -7.68 -14.20 -6.86
CA SER A 56 -8.71 -13.16 -7.02
C SER A 56 -8.54 -12.05 -5.98
N GLU A 57 -8.25 -12.41 -4.73
CA GLU A 57 -7.98 -11.43 -3.67
C GLU A 57 -6.66 -10.69 -3.93
N ASP A 58 -5.63 -11.38 -4.42
CA ASP A 58 -4.38 -10.77 -4.84
C ASP A 58 -4.57 -9.72 -5.93
N LYS A 59 -5.43 -10.01 -6.90
CA LYS A 59 -5.79 -9.04 -7.94
C LYS A 59 -6.48 -7.81 -7.32
N LYS A 60 -7.45 -8.00 -6.43
CA LYS A 60 -8.15 -6.88 -5.77
C LYS A 60 -7.19 -6.02 -4.94
N ILE A 61 -6.27 -6.64 -4.21
CA ILE A 61 -5.25 -5.93 -3.44
C ILE A 61 -4.39 -5.10 -4.39
N ARG A 62 -3.90 -5.72 -5.47
CA ARG A 62 -3.09 -5.04 -6.49
C ARG A 62 -3.84 -3.85 -7.09
N ASP A 63 -5.09 -4.03 -7.50
CA ASP A 63 -5.91 -2.96 -8.08
C ASP A 63 -6.05 -1.79 -7.09
N ARG A 64 -6.29 -2.07 -5.81
CA ARG A 64 -6.42 -1.06 -4.77
C ARG A 64 -5.12 -0.30 -4.51
N VAL A 65 -4.00 -1.01 -4.42
CA VAL A 65 -2.68 -0.38 -4.23
C VAL A 65 -2.31 0.44 -5.47
N THR A 66 -2.60 -0.06 -6.67
CA THR A 66 -2.39 0.67 -7.93
C THR A 66 -3.13 2.01 -7.96
N THR A 67 -4.37 2.08 -7.46
CA THR A 67 -5.06 3.37 -7.31
C THR A 67 -4.29 4.35 -6.42
N GLN A 68 -3.71 3.89 -5.31
CA GLN A 68 -2.92 4.74 -4.41
C GLN A 68 -1.60 5.17 -5.06
N VAL A 69 -0.94 4.24 -5.76
CA VAL A 69 0.28 4.47 -6.53
C VAL A 69 0.08 5.57 -7.58
N LEU A 70 -1.04 5.55 -8.31
CA LEU A 70 -1.34 6.57 -9.33
C LEU A 70 -1.75 7.91 -8.73
N ALA A 71 -2.27 7.91 -7.50
CA ALA A 71 -2.65 9.13 -6.80
C ALA A 71 -1.45 9.88 -6.19
N ARG A 72 -0.32 9.20 -5.97
CA ARG A 72 0.87 9.71 -5.26
C ARG A 72 2.17 9.32 -5.95
N GLU A 73 2.51 10.05 -7.01
CA GLU A 73 3.79 9.93 -7.73
C GLU A 73 5.01 10.20 -6.83
N ASP A 74 4.86 11.07 -5.84
CA ASP A 74 5.91 11.53 -4.92
C ASP A 74 6.29 10.52 -3.84
N VAL A 75 5.57 9.40 -3.73
CA VAL A 75 5.79 8.38 -2.68
C VAL A 75 6.34 7.09 -3.30
N ARG A 76 7.39 6.51 -2.73
CA ARG A 76 7.91 5.19 -3.14
C ARG A 76 6.95 4.07 -2.69
N PHE A 77 6.63 3.14 -3.59
CA PHE A 77 5.83 1.95 -3.29
C PHE A 77 6.59 0.66 -3.56
N ARG A 78 6.32 -0.38 -2.75
CA ARG A 78 6.76 -1.75 -2.99
C ARG A 78 5.61 -2.68 -2.66
N LEU A 79 5.29 -3.61 -3.56
CA LEU A 79 4.27 -4.63 -3.35
C LEU A 79 4.89 -6.01 -3.56
N PHE A 80 4.73 -6.86 -2.55
CA PHE A 80 5.11 -8.27 -2.60
C PHE A 80 3.88 -9.14 -2.38
N GLN A 81 3.74 -10.20 -3.17
CA GLN A 81 2.69 -11.21 -3.01
C GLN A 81 3.36 -12.58 -3.04
N ASP A 82 3.12 -13.40 -2.00
CA ASP A 82 3.75 -14.72 -1.83
C ASP A 82 5.27 -14.71 -2.01
N GLY A 83 5.95 -13.72 -1.43
CA GLY A 83 7.40 -13.54 -1.52
C GLY A 83 7.92 -13.06 -2.88
N LYS A 84 7.04 -12.93 -3.89
CA LYS A 84 7.41 -12.42 -5.21
C LYS A 84 7.19 -10.92 -5.28
N GLU A 85 8.16 -10.22 -5.85
CA GLU A 85 8.02 -8.81 -6.16
C GLU A 85 6.99 -8.63 -7.27
N VAL A 86 5.94 -7.85 -6.98
CA VAL A 86 4.92 -7.48 -7.96
C VAL A 86 5.33 -6.19 -8.68
N TYR A 87 5.75 -5.19 -7.89
CA TYR A 87 6.44 -4.00 -8.38
C TYR A 87 7.20 -3.31 -7.26
N VAL A 88 8.25 -2.59 -7.66
CA VAL A 88 8.96 -1.60 -6.85
C VAL A 88 9.00 -0.30 -7.65
N LEU A 89 8.28 0.71 -7.16
CA LEU A 89 8.06 1.96 -7.86
C LEU A 89 8.75 3.08 -7.06
N PRO A 90 9.78 3.75 -7.62
CA PRO A 90 10.42 4.88 -6.95
C PRO A 90 9.46 6.08 -6.84
N SER A 91 9.82 7.03 -5.98
CA SER A 91 9.20 8.36 -6.00
C SER A 91 9.57 9.05 -7.32
N ARG A 92 8.60 9.79 -7.89
CA ARG A 92 8.71 10.52 -9.15
C ARG A 92 8.21 11.94 -8.94
N GLU A 93 8.72 12.86 -9.76
CA GLU A 93 8.32 14.27 -9.72
C GLU A 93 7.04 14.54 -10.52
N ASN A 94 6.68 13.64 -11.44
CA ASN A 94 5.52 13.79 -12.30
C ASN A 94 4.74 12.49 -12.46
N LYS A 95 3.45 12.63 -12.79
CA LYS A 95 2.54 11.49 -12.99
C LYS A 95 2.89 10.63 -14.20
N LYS A 96 3.43 11.23 -15.27
CA LYS A 96 3.77 10.53 -16.50
C LYS A 96 4.78 9.41 -16.24
N ASP A 97 5.87 9.72 -15.53
CA ASP A 97 6.90 8.74 -15.20
C ASP A 97 6.37 7.66 -14.26
N ARG A 98 5.48 8.02 -13.32
CA ARG A 98 4.81 7.04 -12.46
C ARG A 98 3.94 6.07 -13.27
N ILE A 99 3.20 6.56 -14.25
CA ILE A 99 2.36 5.72 -15.13
C ILE A 99 3.27 4.79 -15.95
N ILE A 100 4.38 5.30 -16.47
CA ILE A 100 5.34 4.51 -17.25
C ILE A 100 6.01 3.43 -16.39
N ASP A 101 6.40 3.73 -15.15
CA ASP A 101 6.96 2.71 -14.23
C ASP A 101 6.00 1.54 -13.99
N LEU A 102 4.69 1.83 -13.96
CA LEU A 102 3.65 0.87 -13.62
C LEU A 102 3.19 0.03 -14.83
N PHE A 103 3.01 0.67 -15.99
CA PHE A 103 2.43 0.04 -17.20
C PHE A 103 3.47 -0.27 -18.28
N GLY A 104 4.70 0.22 -18.11
CA GLY A 104 5.81 0.01 -19.03
C GLY A 104 5.99 1.11 -20.08
N GLU A 105 7.13 1.05 -20.76
CA GLU A 105 7.58 2.05 -21.73
C GLU A 105 6.65 2.23 -22.93
N ASN A 106 5.97 1.16 -23.35
CA ASN A 106 5.02 1.21 -24.47
C ASN A 106 3.86 2.19 -24.22
N PHE A 107 3.58 2.55 -22.98
CA PHE A 107 2.53 3.52 -22.67
C PHE A 107 2.96 4.97 -22.91
N ARG A 108 4.27 5.26 -23.00
CA ARG A 108 4.82 6.62 -23.04
C ARG A 108 4.25 7.45 -24.20
N ASP A 109 4.08 6.83 -25.37
CA ASP A 109 3.62 7.49 -26.60
C ASP A 109 2.08 7.50 -26.75
N HIS A 110 1.37 6.81 -25.86
CA HIS A 110 -0.09 6.73 -25.84
C HIS A 110 -0.73 7.62 -24.78
N LEU A 111 0.08 8.37 -24.02
CA LEU A 111 -0.41 9.29 -23.00
C LEU A 111 -0.80 10.63 -23.60
N LEU A 112 -2.07 11.00 -23.43
CA LEU A 112 -2.60 12.31 -23.77
C LEU A 112 -2.55 13.21 -22.53
N TYR A 113 -2.11 14.45 -22.73
CA TYR A 113 -2.18 15.48 -21.69
C TYR A 113 -3.46 16.29 -21.90
N GLU A 114 -4.46 16.10 -21.05
CA GLU A 114 -5.56 17.07 -20.97
C GLU A 114 -5.14 18.20 -20.04
N GLY A 115 -4.82 19.35 -20.63
CA GLY A 115 -4.69 20.59 -19.89
C GLY A 115 -6.08 21.03 -19.44
N ILE A 116 -6.32 21.06 -18.13
CA ILE A 116 -7.50 21.74 -17.58
C ILE A 116 -7.26 23.24 -17.73
N GLY A 117 -7.68 23.82 -18.87
CA GLY A 117 -7.60 25.26 -19.11
C GLY A 117 -7.32 25.68 -20.54
N ALA A 118 -8.21 25.36 -21.47
CA ALA A 118 -8.41 26.17 -22.67
C ALA A 118 -9.90 26.50 -22.78
N ARG A 119 -10.36 27.43 -21.94
CA ARG A 119 -11.59 28.16 -22.24
C ARG A 119 -11.20 29.15 -23.36
N LEU A 120 -11.41 28.72 -24.60
CA LEU A 120 -11.31 29.59 -25.77
C LEU A 120 -12.44 30.64 -25.64
N GLU A 121 -12.06 31.91 -25.61
CA GLU A 121 -12.93 33.01 -26.06
C GLU A 121 -13.13 32.92 -27.57
#